data_AF-A0A958X6C0-F1
#
_entry.id   AF-A0A958X6C0-F1
#
_cell.length_a   1.000
_cell.length_b   1.000
_cell.length_c   1.000
_cell.angle_alpha   90.00
_cell.angle_beta   90.00
_cell.angle_gamma   90.00
#
_symmetry.space_group_name_H-M   'P 1'
#
loop_
_entity.id
_entity.type
_entity.pdbx_description
1 polymer ?
#
loop_
_entity_poly.entity_id
_entity_poly.type
_entity_poly.pdbx_seq_one_letter_code
_entity_poly.pdbx_strand_id
1 'polypeptide(L)'
;TVFVICHKHKKVDARTKLGKALNNKQVIAFEGKKLYDNQIAAWVSDFCKSRKRQIEPAAAALIAEYLGTELSKITNELDKLEINLPKGKGITVQDVQDNIGISKEYNVFELQKALAVRDIAKVSRIRD
;
A
#
# COMPACT_ATOMS: atom_id res chain seq x y z
N THR A 1 5.40 -31.47 -12.77
CA THR A 1 4.85 -31.22 -11.42
C THR A 1 5.61 -30.08 -10.79
N VAL A 2 4.91 -29.08 -10.22
CA VAL A 2 5.55 -27.93 -9.54
C VAL A 2 5.47 -28.18 -8.03
N PHE A 3 6.60 -28.09 -7.33
CA PHE A 3 6.69 -28.23 -5.88
C PHE A 3 7.03 -26.88 -5.25
N VAL A 4 6.21 -26.43 -4.30
CA VAL A 4 6.32 -25.10 -3.69
C VAL A 4 6.44 -25.23 -2.18
N ILE A 5 7.43 -24.55 -1.59
CA ILE A 5 7.64 -24.47 -0.15
C ILE A 5 7.44 -23.02 0.29
N CYS A 6 6.56 -22.79 1.27
CA CYS A 6 6.32 -21.47 1.86
C CYS A 6 6.89 -21.40 3.29
N HIS A 7 7.94 -20.60 3.50
CA HIS A 7 8.51 -20.35 4.81
C HIS A 7 8.12 -18.93 5.29
N LYS A 8 7.39 -18.85 6.42
CA LYS A 8 6.86 -17.59 6.96
C LYS A 8 7.73 -17.04 8.09
N HIS A 9 7.61 -15.73 8.35
CA HIS A 9 8.16 -14.97 9.49
C HIS A 9 9.67 -14.75 9.52
N LYS A 10 10.47 -15.67 8.97
CA LYS A 10 11.92 -15.61 9.09
C LYS A 10 12.57 -15.89 7.74
N LYS A 11 13.77 -15.35 7.55
CA LYS A 11 14.63 -15.77 6.45
C LYS A 11 15.17 -17.18 6.75
N VAL A 12 15.21 -18.03 5.74
CA VAL A 12 15.83 -19.35 5.84
C VAL A 12 17.34 -19.19 6.09
N ASP A 13 17.87 -19.87 7.11
CA ASP A 13 19.30 -19.88 7.39
C ASP A 13 20.06 -20.59 6.26
N ALA A 14 20.87 -19.82 5.53
CA ALA A 14 21.65 -20.28 4.38
C ALA A 14 22.68 -21.38 4.73
N ARG A 15 23.03 -21.55 6.00
CA ARG A 15 24.00 -22.56 6.46
C ARG A 15 23.39 -23.96 6.57
N THR A 16 22.07 -24.05 6.70
CA THR A 16 21.35 -25.33 6.82
C THR A 16 21.36 -26.11 5.50
N LYS A 17 21.08 -27.42 5.54
CA LYS A 17 20.95 -28.25 4.32
C LYS A 17 19.90 -27.67 3.36
N LEU A 18 18.77 -27.21 3.90
CA LEU A 18 17.71 -26.55 3.13
C LEU A 18 18.21 -25.25 2.50
N GLY A 19 18.86 -24.38 3.28
CA GLY A 19 19.43 -23.12 2.78
C GLY A 19 20.44 -23.32 1.65
N LYS A 20 21.30 -24.35 1.75
CA LYS A 20 22.24 -24.71 0.68
C LYS A 20 21.54 -25.24 -0.57
N ALA A 21 20.42 -25.98 -0.42
CA ALA A 21 19.63 -26.49 -1.54
C ALA A 21 18.95 -25.37 -2.35
N LEU A 22 18.68 -24.21 -1.74
CA LEU A 22 18.11 -23.04 -2.44
C LEU A 22 19.06 -22.44 -3.49
N ASN A 23 20.36 -22.69 -3.40
CA ASN A 23 21.35 -22.20 -4.36
C ASN A 23 21.43 -23.08 -5.63
N ASN A 24 20.66 -24.16 -5.71
CA ASN A 24 20.61 -25.00 -6.91
C ASN A 24 19.88 -24.26 -8.04
N LYS A 25 20.41 -24.34 -9.27
CA LYS A 25 19.84 -23.69 -10.47
C LYS A 25 18.42 -24.15 -10.81
N GLN A 26 18.00 -25.32 -10.32
CA GLN A 26 16.64 -25.84 -10.50
C GLN A 26 15.62 -25.24 -9.52
N VAL A 27 16.08 -24.46 -8.53
CA VAL A 27 15.25 -23.85 -7.50
C VAL A 27 15.14 -22.35 -7.75
N ILE A 28 13.91 -21.84 -7.80
CA ILE A 28 13.64 -20.40 -7.80
C ILE A 28 13.36 -19.98 -6.37
N ALA A 29 14.30 -19.26 -5.76
CA ALA A 29 14.15 -18.71 -4.41
C ALA A 29 13.63 -17.27 -4.48
N PHE A 30 12.57 -16.99 -3.70
CA PHE A 30 12.00 -15.64 -3.55
C PHE A 30 11.90 -15.27 -2.08
N GLU A 31 12.34 -14.06 -1.73
CA GLU A 31 12.25 -13.51 -0.37
C GLU A 31 11.35 -12.27 -0.40
N GLY A 32 10.12 -12.40 0.13
CA GLY A 32 9.19 -11.30 0.29
C GLY A 32 9.51 -10.49 1.54
N LYS A 33 10.41 -9.51 1.42
CA LYS A 33 10.73 -8.60 2.54
C LYS A 33 9.55 -7.68 2.84
N LYS A 34 9.34 -7.40 4.13
CA LYS A 34 8.36 -6.38 4.55
C LYS A 34 8.80 -5.02 3.99
N LEU A 35 7.87 -4.32 3.37
CA LEU A 35 8.11 -2.96 2.87
C LEU A 35 8.19 -1.99 4.05
N TYR A 36 8.99 -0.95 3.87
CA TYR A 36 9.02 0.19 4.79
C TYR A 36 7.85 1.14 4.51
N ASP A 37 7.43 1.92 5.52
CA ASP A 37 6.26 2.82 5.41
C ASP A 37 6.39 3.79 4.22
N ASN A 38 7.59 4.31 3.97
CA ASN A 38 7.87 5.22 2.86
C ASN A 38 7.76 4.56 1.46
N GLN A 39 7.72 3.23 1.38
CA GLN A 39 7.58 2.49 0.13
C GLN A 39 6.11 2.14 -0.18
N ILE A 40 5.22 2.21 0.81
CA ILE A 40 3.84 1.73 0.67
C ILE A 40 3.07 2.55 -0.37
N ALA A 41 3.17 3.88 -0.36
CA ALA A 41 2.44 4.72 -1.32
C ALA A 41 2.85 4.44 -2.79
N ALA A 42 4.15 4.23 -3.03
CA ALA A 42 4.66 3.85 -4.34
C ALA A 42 4.17 2.45 -4.73
N TRP A 43 4.23 1.49 -3.80
CA TRP A 43 3.74 0.14 -4.01
C TRP A 43 2.25 0.09 -4.34
N VAL A 44 1.42 0.87 -3.64
CA VAL A 44 -0.03 1.01 -3.93
C VAL A 44 -0.24 1.52 -5.35
N SER A 45 0.52 2.54 -5.75
CA SER A 45 0.45 3.11 -7.10
C SER A 45 0.79 2.08 -8.17
N ASP A 46 1.85 1.30 -7.96
CA ASP A 46 2.27 0.27 -8.90
C ASP A 46 1.33 -0.94 -8.91
N PHE A 47 0.75 -1.29 -7.77
CA PHE A 47 -0.29 -2.31 -7.67
C PHE A 47 -1.52 -1.93 -8.50
N CYS A 48 -2.01 -0.69 -8.37
CA CYS A 48 -3.11 -0.19 -9.20
C CYS A 48 -2.78 -0.20 -10.70
N LYS A 49 -1.56 0.22 -11.08
CA LYS A 49 -1.10 0.16 -12.47
C LYS A 49 -1.07 -1.26 -13.02
N SER A 50 -0.64 -2.24 -12.22
CA SER A 50 -0.64 -3.66 -12.62
C SER A 50 -2.04 -4.18 -12.95
N ARG A 51 -3.07 -3.56 -12.35
CA ARG A 51 -4.49 -3.82 -12.61
C ARG A 51 -5.10 -2.89 -13.65
N LYS A 52 -4.27 -2.17 -14.42
CA LYS A 52 -4.69 -1.21 -15.45
C LYS A 52 -5.58 -0.09 -14.91
N ARG A 53 -5.40 0.30 -13.64
CA ARG A 53 -6.03 1.47 -13.03
C ARG A 53 -4.99 2.52 -12.66
N GLN A 54 -5.39 3.77 -12.72
CA GLN A 54 -4.62 4.88 -12.19
C GLN A 54 -5.15 5.26 -10.80
N ILE A 55 -4.27 5.73 -9.94
CA ILE A 55 -4.61 6.27 -8.61
C ILE A 55 -3.91 7.60 -8.43
N GLU A 56 -4.60 8.56 -7.83
CA GLU A 56 -4.00 9.84 -7.47
C GLU A 56 -2.91 9.65 -6.42
N PRO A 57 -1.77 10.38 -6.50
CA PRO A 57 -0.71 10.28 -5.50
C PRO A 57 -1.19 10.54 -4.06
N ALA A 58 -2.12 11.50 -3.89
CA ALA A 58 -2.71 11.81 -2.60
C ALA A 58 -3.57 10.65 -2.06
N ALA A 59 -4.31 9.95 -2.93
CA ALA A 59 -5.11 8.79 -2.55
C ALA A 59 -4.23 7.60 -2.14
N ALA A 60 -3.16 7.33 -2.90
CA ALA A 60 -2.20 6.28 -2.56
C ALA A 60 -1.50 6.54 -1.22
N ALA A 61 -1.13 7.80 -0.96
CA ALA A 61 -0.55 8.20 0.31
C ALA A 61 -1.54 8.14 1.48
N LEU A 62 -2.82 8.48 1.26
CA LEU A 62 -3.87 8.35 2.28
C LEU A 62 -4.06 6.88 2.69
N ILE A 63 -4.07 5.96 1.72
CA ILE A 63 -4.14 4.51 1.97
C ILE A 63 -2.92 4.06 2.77
N ALA A 64 -1.73 4.51 2.41
CA ALA A 64 -0.49 4.17 3.10
C ALA A 64 -0.48 4.66 4.56
N GLU A 65 -0.95 5.89 4.82
CA GLU A 65 -1.06 6.46 6.17
C GLU A 65 -2.05 5.67 7.03
N TYR A 66 -3.20 5.27 6.46
CA TYR A 66 -4.28 4.64 7.21
C TYR A 66 -4.06 3.14 7.47
N LEU A 67 -3.59 2.39 6.47
CA LEU A 67 -3.43 0.94 6.56
C LEU A 67 -2.01 0.49 6.94
N GLY A 68 -1.03 1.39 6.87
CA GLY A 68 0.36 1.12 7.21
C GLY A 68 1.02 0.11 6.27
N THR A 69 1.84 -0.79 6.81
CA THR A 69 2.65 -1.75 6.03
C THR A 69 1.99 -3.12 5.80
N GLU A 70 0.72 -3.28 6.20
CA GLU A 70 0.01 -4.55 6.09
C GLU A 70 -0.62 -4.72 4.70
N LEU A 71 0.19 -5.22 3.75
CA LEU A 71 -0.19 -5.38 2.34
C LEU A 71 -1.47 -6.20 2.13
N SER A 72 -1.75 -7.20 2.98
CA SER A 72 -2.99 -7.98 2.90
C SER A 72 -4.23 -7.12 3.15
N LYS A 73 -4.15 -6.12 4.03
CA LYS A 73 -5.28 -5.19 4.26
C LYS A 73 -5.43 -4.25 3.07
N ILE A 74 -4.31 -3.70 2.60
CA ILE A 74 -4.29 -2.78 1.45
C ILE A 74 -4.89 -3.44 0.20
N THR A 75 -4.45 -4.66 -0.12
CA THR A 75 -4.99 -5.41 -1.27
C THR A 75 -6.48 -5.66 -1.16
N ASN A 76 -6.97 -6.08 0.01
CA ASN A 76 -8.41 -6.29 0.22
C ASN A 76 -9.22 -5.00 0.01
N GLU A 77 -8.74 -3.86 0.50
CA GLU A 77 -9.46 -2.59 0.32
C GLU A 77 -9.40 -2.08 -1.14
N LEU A 78 -8.26 -2.27 -1.82
CA LEU A 78 -8.12 -1.97 -3.25
C LEU A 78 -9.01 -2.89 -4.12
N ASP A 79 -9.17 -4.16 -3.74
CA ASP A 79 -10.06 -5.10 -4.42
C ASP A 79 -11.52 -4.66 -4.33
N LYS A 80 -11.97 -4.21 -3.13
CA LYS A 80 -13.32 -3.67 -2.95
C LYS A 80 -13.54 -2.40 -3.77
N LEU A 81 -12.56 -1.48 -3.77
CA LEU A 81 -12.59 -0.28 -4.59
C LEU A 81 -12.74 -0.61 -6.07
N GLU A 82 -12.04 -1.63 -6.56
CA GLU A 82 -12.11 -2.04 -7.96
C GLU A 82 -13.50 -2.57 -8.36
N ILE A 83 -14.21 -3.23 -7.45
CA ILE A 83 -15.58 -3.73 -7.66
C ILE A 83 -16.58 -2.56 -7.70
N ASN A 84 -16.42 -1.58 -6.83
CA ASN A 84 -17.36 -0.46 -6.70
C ASN A 84 -17.15 0.63 -7.77
N LEU A 85 -15.94 0.78 -8.30
CA LEU A 85 -15.63 1.84 -9.26
C LEU A 85 -15.86 1.40 -10.71
N PRO A 86 -16.46 2.26 -11.55
CA PRO A 86 -16.63 1.96 -12.98
C PRO A 86 -15.28 1.71 -13.66
N LYS A 87 -15.30 0.85 -14.69
CA LYS A 87 -14.10 0.48 -15.45
C LYS A 87 -13.50 1.72 -16.12
N GLY A 88 -12.20 1.94 -15.95
CA GLY A 88 -11.47 3.07 -16.55
C GLY A 88 -11.49 4.35 -15.72
N LYS A 89 -12.28 4.46 -14.65
CA LYS A 89 -12.18 5.58 -13.71
C LYS A 89 -10.91 5.44 -12.86
N GLY A 90 -10.13 6.52 -12.78
CA GLY A 90 -9.01 6.64 -11.85
C GLY A 90 -9.48 6.75 -10.40
N ILE A 91 -8.71 6.18 -9.47
CA ILE A 91 -9.03 6.20 -8.04
C ILE A 91 -8.64 7.55 -7.47
N THR A 92 -9.63 8.30 -6.99
CA THR A 92 -9.45 9.61 -6.35
C THR A 92 -9.40 9.51 -4.83
N VAL A 93 -9.01 10.60 -4.17
CA VAL A 93 -9.08 10.69 -2.69
C VAL A 93 -10.51 10.46 -2.19
N GLN A 94 -11.51 11.01 -2.89
CA GLN A 94 -12.91 10.87 -2.51
C GLN A 94 -13.36 9.41 -2.58
N ASP A 95 -12.99 8.70 -3.65
CA ASP A 95 -13.33 7.28 -3.81
C ASP A 95 -12.78 6.45 -2.65
N VAL A 96 -11.56 6.74 -2.21
CA VAL A 96 -10.94 6.09 -1.04
C VAL A 96 -11.72 6.39 0.24
N GLN A 97 -12.09 7.64 0.49
CA GLN A 97 -12.85 8.03 1.68
C GLN A 97 -14.22 7.36 1.73
N ASP A 98 -14.94 7.34 0.60
CA ASP A 98 -16.30 6.80 0.50
C ASP A 98 -16.36 5.27 0.65
N ASN A 99 -15.32 4.55 0.21
CA ASN A 99 -15.35 3.08 0.12
C ASN A 99 -14.50 2.37 1.19
N ILE A 100 -13.38 2.94 1.61
CA ILE A 100 -12.52 2.36 2.66
C ILE A 100 -12.98 2.83 4.05
N GLY A 101 -13.81 3.88 4.12
CA GLY A 101 -14.29 4.43 5.38
C GLY A 101 -13.22 5.24 6.12
N ILE A 102 -12.29 5.84 5.37
CA ILE A 102 -11.31 6.79 5.92
C ILE A 102 -12.02 8.13 6.12
N SER A 103 -12.86 8.23 7.15
CA SER A 103 -13.53 9.47 7.55
C SER A 103 -12.60 10.35 8.39
N LYS A 104 -11.45 10.72 7.81
CA LYS A 104 -10.57 11.74 8.40
C LYS A 104 -10.86 13.03 7.65
N GLU A 105 -11.50 13.99 8.32
CA GLU A 105 -11.79 15.33 7.76
C GLU A 105 -10.49 16.05 7.37
N TYR A 106 -9.38 15.67 8.02
CA TYR A 106 -8.07 16.26 7.80
C TYR A 106 -6.98 15.20 7.74
N ASN A 107 -6.24 15.17 6.62
CA ASN A 107 -5.05 14.34 6.43
C ASN A 107 -3.79 15.23 6.39
N VAL A 108 -2.60 14.62 6.34
CA VAL A 108 -1.34 15.36 6.32
C VAL A 108 -1.23 16.32 5.13
N PHE A 109 -1.87 16.03 3.99
CA PHE A 109 -1.89 16.92 2.82
C PHE A 109 -2.76 18.15 3.06
N GLU A 110 -3.91 18.01 3.72
CA GLU A 110 -4.75 19.14 4.10
C GLU A 110 -4.04 20.05 5.11
N LEU A 111 -3.25 19.48 6.03
CA LEU A 111 -2.40 20.25 6.93
C LEU A 111 -1.31 21.01 6.16
N GLN A 112 -0.60 20.33 5.27
CA GLN A 112 0.42 20.96 4.43
C GLN A 112 -0.17 22.09 3.58
N LYS A 113 -1.35 21.88 3.00
CA LYS A 113 -2.07 22.89 2.22
C LYS A 113 -2.47 24.09 3.06
N ALA A 114 -3.03 23.86 4.25
CA ALA A 114 -3.43 24.93 5.18
C ALA A 114 -2.22 25.76 5.65
N LEU A 115 -1.09 25.09 5.95
CA LEU A 115 0.17 25.76 6.28
C LEU A 115 0.71 26.59 5.11
N ALA A 116 0.67 26.05 3.88
CA ALA A 116 1.17 26.72 2.69
C ALA A 116 0.42 28.03 2.38
N VAL A 117 -0.91 28.04 2.57
CA VAL A 117 -1.74 29.26 2.38
C VAL A 117 -1.83 30.13 3.63
N ARG A 118 -1.11 29.77 4.71
CA ARG A 118 -1.12 30.45 6.02
C ARG A 118 -2.53 30.58 6.62
N ASP A 119 -3.39 29.61 6.39
CA ASP A 119 -4.72 29.55 7.00
C ASP A 119 -4.61 28.99 8.43
N ILE A 120 -4.31 29.88 9.37
CA ILE A 120 -4.09 29.54 10.80
C ILE A 120 -5.36 28.94 11.43
N ALA A 121 -6.55 29.35 10.97
CA ALA A 121 -7.81 28.83 11.46
C ALA A 121 -7.98 27.35 11.04
N LYS A 122 -7.71 27.04 9.77
CA LYS A 122 -7.74 25.67 9.27
C LYS A 122 -6.63 24.80 9.89
N VAL A 123 -5.41 25.32 10.05
CA VAL A 123 -4.32 24.59 10.74
C VAL A 123 -4.71 24.22 12.17
N SER A 124 -5.29 25.15 12.93
CA SER A 124 -5.74 24.89 14.31
C SER A 124 -6.82 23.79 14.35
N ARG A 125 -7.79 23.83 13.44
CA ARG A 125 -8.85 22.80 13.33
C ARG A 125 -8.34 21.41 12.95
N ILE A 126 -7.25 21.32 12.20
CA ILE A 126 -6.64 20.05 11.80
C ILE A 126 -5.85 19.42 12.96
N ARG A 127 -5.28 20.27 13.82
CA ARG A 127 -4.42 19.85 14.94
C ARG A 127 -5.24 19.34 16.13
N ASP A 128 -6.37 20.00 16.40
CA ASP A 128 -7.28 19.65 17.50
C ASP A 128 -8.06 18.35 17.20
#